data_AF-W1NFK0-F1
#
_entry.id   AF-W1NFK0-F1
#
_cell.length_a   1.000
_cell.length_b   1.000
_cell.length_c   1.000
_cell.angle_alpha   90.00
_cell.angle_beta   90.00
_cell.angle_gamma   90.00
#
_symmetry.space_group_name_H-M   'P 1'
#
loop_
_entity.id
_entity.type
_entity.pdbx_description
1 polymer ?
#
loop_
_entity_poly.entity_id
_entity_poly.type
_entity_poly.pdbx_seq_one_letter_code
_entity_poly.pdbx_strand_id
1 'polypeptide(L)'
;MNVVRKVRGKQYANVVEALRRGDLRLLRHALQEHEDRFLRSGVYLVLEKLELQVYQRLVKKIYIIQKQKDPNKAHQVKLEVIVKAFRWLEIDMDVDEVECIMAILIHKNLMKGYFAHKSKVVVLSKQDPFPRLNGRPVNS
;
A
#
# COMPACT_ATOMS: atom_id res chain seq x y z
N MET A 1 -29.00 20.25 14.49
CA MET A 1 -28.27 19.06 13.97
C MET A 1 -27.74 19.37 12.58
N ASN A 2 -26.43 19.56 12.35
CA ASN A 2 -25.76 19.36 11.03
C ASN A 2 -24.28 19.76 10.97
N VAL A 3 -23.72 20.44 11.97
CA VAL A 3 -22.30 20.87 11.93
C VAL A 3 -21.33 19.74 12.27
N VAL A 4 -21.72 18.80 13.15
CA VAL A 4 -20.82 17.76 13.69
C VAL A 4 -20.57 16.59 12.70
N ARG A 5 -21.41 16.39 11.68
CA ARG A 5 -21.20 15.34 10.66
C ARG A 5 -20.22 15.77 9.56
N LYS A 6 -20.22 17.05 9.18
CA LYS A 6 -19.40 17.56 8.07
C LYS A 6 -17.92 17.71 8.43
N VAL A 7 -17.61 18.02 9.70
CA VAL A 7 -16.23 18.05 10.20
C VAL A 7 -15.66 16.63 10.25
N ARG A 8 -16.44 15.66 10.75
CA ARG A 8 -16.00 14.26 10.89
C ARG A 8 -15.64 13.56 9.59
N GLY A 9 -16.18 13.99 8.45
CA GLY A 9 -15.83 13.41 7.14
C GLY A 9 -14.54 13.95 6.53
N LYS A 10 -14.12 15.18 6.91
CA LYS A 10 -12.94 15.82 6.31
C LYS A 10 -11.64 15.14 6.73
N GLN A 11 -11.49 14.72 7.98
CA GLN A 11 -10.24 14.08 8.43
C GLN A 11 -9.98 12.71 7.77
N TYR A 12 -11.03 12.00 7.36
CA TYR A 12 -10.88 10.72 6.64
C TYR A 12 -10.71 10.91 5.13
N ALA A 13 -10.97 12.09 4.59
CA ALA A 13 -10.93 12.32 3.14
C ALA A 13 -9.53 12.03 2.57
N ASN A 14 -8.48 12.55 3.23
CA ASN A 14 -7.10 12.31 2.81
C ASN A 14 -6.67 10.84 3.01
N VAL A 15 -7.15 10.18 4.06
CA VAL A 15 -6.90 8.74 4.29
C VAL A 15 -7.51 7.89 3.17
N VAL A 16 -8.77 8.18 2.79
CA VAL A 16 -9.47 7.47 1.71
C VAL A 16 -8.80 7.74 0.36
N GLU A 17 -8.41 8.98 0.08
CA GLU A 17 -7.74 9.31 -1.18
C GLU A 17 -6.34 8.67 -1.26
N ALA A 18 -5.61 8.62 -0.15
CA ALA A 18 -4.34 7.91 -0.06
C ALA A 18 -4.49 6.42 -0.39
N LEU A 19 -5.51 5.75 0.14
CA LEU A 19 -5.86 4.37 -0.18
C LEU A 19 -6.24 4.14 -1.65
N ARG A 20 -6.98 5.09 -2.23
CA ARG A 20 -7.38 5.04 -3.65
C ARG A 20 -6.16 5.19 -4.55
N ARG A 21 -5.26 6.11 -4.21
CA ARG A 21 -4.09 6.47 -5.01
C ARG A 21 -2.89 5.56 -4.77
N GLY A 22 -2.78 4.88 -3.64
CA GLY A 22 -1.53 4.27 -3.23
C GLY A 22 -0.49 5.33 -2.85
N ASP A 23 -0.94 6.42 -2.21
CA ASP A 23 -0.11 7.57 -1.83
C ASP A 23 0.23 7.50 -0.34
N LEU A 24 1.38 6.92 -0.03
CA LEU A 24 1.85 6.72 1.35
C LEU A 24 2.16 8.04 2.07
N ARG A 25 2.69 9.03 1.34
CA ARG A 25 3.02 10.34 1.90
C ARG A 25 1.74 11.03 2.37
N LEU A 26 0.68 11.00 1.54
CA LEU A 26 -0.63 11.54 1.92
C LEU A 26 -1.24 10.80 3.12
N LEU A 27 -1.10 9.47 3.19
CA LEU A 27 -1.58 8.71 4.35
C LEU A 27 -0.87 9.16 5.64
N ARG A 28 0.47 9.15 5.64
CA ARG A 28 1.27 9.52 6.81
C ARG A 28 0.98 10.94 7.28
N HIS A 29 0.91 11.90 6.34
CA HIS A 29 0.55 13.27 6.65
C HIS A 29 -0.87 13.36 7.26
N ALA A 30 -1.85 12.66 6.69
CA ALA A 30 -3.22 12.68 7.21
C ALA A 30 -3.33 12.07 8.63
N LEU A 31 -2.56 11.02 8.91
CA LEU A 31 -2.48 10.42 10.24
C LEU A 31 -1.83 11.38 11.24
N GLN A 32 -0.75 12.06 10.85
CA GLN A 32 -0.04 13.02 11.70
C GLN A 32 -0.89 14.29 11.96
N GLU A 33 -1.47 14.88 10.92
CA GLU A 33 -2.29 16.11 11.01
C GLU A 33 -3.51 15.93 11.94
N HIS A 34 -4.01 14.71 12.07
CA HIS A 34 -5.22 14.40 12.82
C HIS A 34 -5.00 13.37 13.95
N GLU A 35 -3.74 13.13 14.32
CA GLU A 35 -3.30 12.10 15.27
C GLU A 35 -4.12 12.14 16.57
N ASP A 36 -4.11 13.30 17.20
CA ASP A 36 -4.85 13.63 18.41
C ASP A 36 -6.32 13.23 18.39
N ARG A 37 -7.01 13.47 17.26
CA ARG A 37 -8.43 13.14 17.10
C ARG A 37 -8.62 11.65 16.88
N PHE A 38 -7.75 11.01 16.11
CA PHE A 38 -7.79 9.58 15.85
C PHE A 38 -7.45 8.75 17.09
N LEU A 39 -6.54 9.22 17.94
CA LEU A 39 -6.23 8.63 19.23
C LEU A 39 -7.41 8.75 20.20
N ARG A 40 -7.97 9.96 20.36
CA ARG A 40 -9.16 10.18 21.23
C ARG A 40 -10.40 9.39 20.79
N SER A 41 -10.51 9.07 19.50
CA SER A 41 -11.59 8.24 18.96
C SER A 41 -11.26 6.74 18.90
N GLY A 42 -10.06 6.33 19.31
CA GLY A 42 -9.64 4.93 19.35
C GLY A 42 -9.43 4.28 17.97
N VAL A 43 -9.37 5.04 16.88
CA VAL A 43 -9.25 4.49 15.52
C VAL A 43 -7.83 4.55 14.95
N TYR A 44 -6.89 5.25 15.60
CA TYR A 44 -5.55 5.50 15.06
C TYR A 44 -4.86 4.20 14.59
N LEU A 45 -4.77 3.19 15.47
CA LEU A 45 -4.12 1.92 15.15
C LEU A 45 -4.82 1.16 14.01
N VAL A 46 -6.13 1.33 13.84
CA VAL A 46 -6.88 0.73 12.73
C VAL A 46 -6.54 1.45 11.42
N LEU A 47 -6.41 2.78 11.46
CA LEU A 47 -6.03 3.56 10.28
C LEU A 47 -4.57 3.34 9.90
N GLU A 48 -3.67 3.16 10.86
CA GLU A 48 -2.26 2.83 10.60
C GLU A 48 -2.12 1.49 9.86
N LYS A 49 -2.95 0.49 10.19
CA LYS A 49 -2.99 -0.79 9.44
C LYS A 49 -3.35 -0.64 7.97
N LEU A 50 -3.93 0.49 7.55
CA LEU A 50 -4.21 0.78 6.14
C LEU A 50 -2.94 1.00 5.33
N GLU A 51 -1.81 1.30 5.97
CA GLU A 51 -0.54 1.56 5.27
C GLU A 51 -0.13 0.41 4.36
N LEU A 52 -0.30 -0.84 4.81
CA LEU A 52 -0.03 -2.03 3.97
C LEU A 52 -0.93 -2.12 2.73
N GLN A 53 -2.17 -1.63 2.81
CA GLN A 53 -3.06 -1.56 1.65
C GLN A 53 -2.61 -0.47 0.67
N VAL A 54 -2.09 0.64 1.18
CA VAL A 54 -1.52 1.72 0.35
C VAL A 54 -0.26 1.22 -0.36
N TYR A 55 0.64 0.53 0.34
CA TYR A 55 1.79 -0.16 -0.25
C TYR A 55 1.37 -1.12 -1.36
N GLN A 56 0.42 -2.03 -1.09
CA GLN A 56 -0.11 -2.97 -2.08
C GLN A 56 -0.68 -2.24 -3.30
N ARG A 57 -1.44 -1.15 -3.09
CA ARG A 57 -2.01 -0.35 -4.18
C ARG A 57 -0.93 0.26 -5.06
N LEU A 58 0.14 0.80 -4.48
CA LEU A 58 1.27 1.36 -5.22
C LEU A 58 1.97 0.28 -6.06
N VAL A 59 2.30 -0.87 -5.46
CA VAL A 59 2.95 -1.98 -6.17
C VAL A 59 2.07 -2.51 -7.31
N LYS A 60 0.74 -2.59 -7.10
CA LYS A 60 -0.22 -2.95 -8.15
C LYS A 60 -0.19 -1.97 -9.33
N LYS A 61 -0.04 -0.67 -9.08
CA LYS A 61 0.11 0.33 -10.14
C LYS A 61 1.42 0.15 -10.90
N ILE A 62 2.53 -0.06 -10.20
CA ILE A 62 3.84 -0.35 -10.82
C ILE A 62 3.72 -1.57 -11.74
N TYR A 63 3.11 -2.66 -11.26
CA TYR A 63 2.84 -3.86 -12.06
C TYR A 63 2.01 -3.57 -13.32
N ILE A 64 0.92 -2.79 -13.20
CA ILE A 64 0.06 -2.43 -14.34
C ILE A 64 0.82 -1.62 -15.38
N ILE A 65 1.59 -0.62 -14.95
CA ILE A 65 2.41 0.22 -15.84
C ILE A 65 3.46 -0.64 -16.54
N GLN A 66 4.15 -1.52 -15.81
CA GLN A 66 5.13 -2.44 -16.39
C GLN A 66 4.47 -3.39 -17.40
N LYS A 67 3.26 -3.88 -17.10
CA LYS A 67 2.48 -4.73 -18.00
C LYS A 67 2.10 -4.04 -19.30
N GLN A 68 1.78 -2.75 -19.25
CA GLN A 68 1.50 -1.95 -20.45
C GLN A 68 2.75 -1.76 -21.30
N LYS A 69 3.93 -1.65 -20.68
CA LYS A 69 5.22 -1.48 -21.37
C LYS A 69 5.78 -2.79 -21.96
N ASP A 70 5.74 -3.88 -21.19
CA ASP A 70 6.21 -5.21 -21.60
C ASP A 70 5.33 -6.29 -20.93
N PRO A 71 4.31 -6.81 -21.64
CA PRO A 71 3.41 -7.83 -21.10
C PRO A 71 4.11 -9.12 -20.68
N ASN A 72 5.22 -9.48 -21.34
CA ASN A 72 5.92 -10.74 -21.08
C ASN A 72 6.73 -10.69 -19.79
N LYS A 73 7.21 -9.51 -19.39
CA LYS A 73 8.00 -9.30 -18.17
C LYS A 73 7.23 -8.64 -17.03
N ALA A 74 5.95 -8.34 -17.21
CA ALA A 74 5.09 -7.70 -16.22
C ALA A 74 5.15 -8.33 -14.82
N HIS A 75 5.25 -9.66 -14.77
CA HIS A 75 5.26 -10.43 -13.53
C HIS A 75 6.60 -10.39 -12.78
N GLN A 76 7.67 -9.84 -13.36
CA GLN A 76 9.00 -9.77 -12.75
C GLN A 76 9.32 -8.31 -12.45
N VAL A 77 9.10 -7.87 -11.22
CA VAL A 77 9.34 -6.49 -10.79
C VAL A 77 10.69 -6.43 -10.07
N LYS A 78 11.65 -5.69 -10.62
CA LYS A 78 12.93 -5.43 -9.94
C LYS A 78 12.69 -4.58 -8.68
N LEU A 79 13.31 -4.94 -7.56
CA LEU A 79 13.15 -4.19 -6.30
C LEU A 79 13.60 -2.74 -6.45
N GLU A 80 14.66 -2.47 -7.22
CA GLU A 80 15.11 -1.10 -7.52
C GLU A 80 14.05 -0.22 -8.20
N VAL A 81 13.13 -0.80 -8.99
CA VAL A 81 12.03 -0.04 -9.60
C VAL A 81 11.07 0.44 -8.52
N ILE A 82 10.84 -0.41 -7.52
CA ILE A 82 9.98 -0.09 -6.37
C ILE A 82 10.67 0.96 -5.47
N VAL A 83 11.98 0.81 -5.21
CA VAL A 83 12.79 1.83 -4.52
C VAL A 83 12.66 3.20 -5.19
N LYS A 84 12.82 3.26 -6.53
CA LYS A 84 12.67 4.51 -7.29
C LYS A 84 11.27 5.11 -7.17
N ALA A 85 10.23 4.28 -7.14
CA ALA A 85 8.86 4.73 -6.94
C ALA A 85 8.63 5.31 -5.53
N PHE A 86 9.20 4.70 -4.49
CA PHE A 86 9.16 5.25 -3.13
C PHE A 86 9.93 6.56 -3.02
N ARG A 87 11.13 6.63 -3.62
CA ARG A 87 11.93 7.86 -3.64
C ARG A 87 11.21 9.01 -4.35
N TRP A 88 10.44 8.71 -5.40
CA TRP A 88 9.58 9.69 -6.06
C TRP A 88 8.44 10.21 -5.18
N LEU A 89 8.00 9.40 -4.21
CA LEU A 89 7.07 9.80 -3.15
C LEU A 89 7.78 10.42 -1.94
N GLU A 90 9.07 10.74 -2.05
CA GLU A 90 9.92 11.27 -0.97
C GLU A 90 9.99 10.32 0.25
N ILE A 91 9.87 9.03 -0.01
CA ILE A 91 10.09 7.97 0.98
C ILE A 91 11.47 7.40 0.71
N ASP A 92 12.41 7.70 1.60
CA ASP A 92 13.74 7.14 1.54
C ASP A 92 13.71 5.72 2.09
N MET A 93 14.01 4.75 1.24
CA MET A 93 14.04 3.34 1.56
C MET A 93 15.12 2.66 0.72
N ASP A 94 15.92 1.82 1.37
CA ASP A 94 16.88 0.97 0.67
C ASP A 94 16.22 -0.30 0.10
N VAL A 95 17.02 -1.11 -0.59
CA VAL A 95 16.54 -2.35 -1.23
C VAL A 95 16.07 -3.38 -0.20
N ASP A 96 16.73 -3.47 0.96
CA ASP A 96 16.44 -4.47 1.97
C ASP A 96 15.15 -4.11 2.73
N GLU A 97 14.91 -2.83 2.99
CA GLU A 97 13.64 -2.33 3.50
C GLU A 97 12.49 -2.59 2.52
N VAL A 98 12.70 -2.36 1.22
CA VAL A 98 11.71 -2.69 0.19
C VAL A 98 11.46 -4.19 0.11
N GLU A 99 12.52 -5.01 0.16
CA GLU A 99 12.43 -6.47 0.19
C GLU A 99 11.58 -6.92 1.38
N CYS A 100 11.82 -6.34 2.56
CA CYS A 100 11.05 -6.59 3.79
C CYS A 100 9.56 -6.26 3.61
N ILE A 101 9.21 -5.07 3.10
CA ILE A 101 7.80 -4.72 2.88
C ILE A 101 7.15 -5.65 1.86
N MET A 102 7.84 -6.00 0.77
CA MET A 102 7.31 -6.94 -0.22
C MET A 102 7.07 -8.32 0.41
N ALA A 103 7.96 -8.78 1.30
CA ALA A 103 7.79 -10.03 2.03
C ALA A 103 6.57 -9.98 2.96
N ILE A 104 6.35 -8.86 3.66
CA ILE A 104 5.16 -8.64 4.50
C ILE A 104 3.87 -8.70 3.66
N LEU A 105 3.85 -8.06 2.49
CA LEU A 105 2.69 -8.10 1.59
C LEU A 105 2.38 -9.51 1.08
N ILE A 106 3.41 -10.31 0.78
CA ILE A 106 3.26 -11.72 0.40
C ILE A 106 2.72 -12.53 1.56
N HIS A 107 3.36 -12.43 2.73
CA HIS A 107 2.97 -13.16 3.93
C HIS A 107 1.53 -12.89 4.35
N LYS A 108 1.07 -11.63 4.25
CA LYS A 108 -0.31 -11.23 4.56
C LYS A 108 -1.32 -11.50 3.45
N ASN A 109 -0.93 -12.19 2.37
CA ASN A 109 -1.76 -12.47 1.20
C ASN A 109 -2.35 -11.20 0.52
N LEU A 110 -1.72 -10.05 0.70
CA LEU A 110 -2.05 -8.83 -0.04
C LEU A 110 -1.43 -8.88 -1.44
N MET A 111 -0.37 -9.64 -1.61
CA MET A 111 0.30 -9.88 -2.87
C MET A 111 0.63 -11.37 -3.00
N LYS A 112 0.55 -11.94 -4.19
CA LYS A 112 0.99 -13.32 -4.45
C LYS A 112 2.26 -13.29 -5.29
N GLY A 113 3.33 -13.90 -4.80
CA GLY A 113 4.61 -13.95 -5.49
C GLY A 113 5.71 -14.57 -4.64
N TYR A 114 6.92 -14.57 -5.17
CA TYR A 114 8.14 -15.02 -4.49
C TYR A 114 9.34 -14.17 -4.91
N PHE A 115 10.45 -14.26 -4.19
CA PHE A 115 11.68 -13.55 -4.53
C PHE A 115 12.62 -14.42 -5.35
N ALA A 116 13.15 -13.85 -6.43
CA ALA A 116 14.35 -14.33 -7.09
C ALA A 116 15.55 -13.53 -6.53
N HIS A 117 16.03 -13.93 -5.34
CA HIS A 117 16.97 -13.15 -4.53
C HIS A 117 18.26 -12.75 -5.27
N LYS A 118 18.87 -13.68 -6.03
CA LYS A 118 20.10 -13.40 -6.81
C LYS A 118 19.94 -12.24 -7.78
N SER A 119 18.75 -12.07 -8.34
CA SER A 119 18.44 -11.01 -9.30
C SER A 119 17.74 -9.78 -8.69
N LYS A 120 17.48 -9.79 -7.37
CA LYS A 120 16.73 -8.73 -6.67
C LYS A 120 15.41 -8.40 -7.38
N VAL A 121 14.62 -9.44 -7.65
CA VAL A 121 13.32 -9.38 -8.33
C VAL A 121 12.25 -10.02 -7.46
N VAL A 122 11.10 -9.36 -7.33
CA VAL A 122 9.86 -10.01 -6.87
C VAL A 122 9.10 -10.52 -8.09
N VAL A 123 8.88 -11.83 -8.13
CA VAL A 123 8.12 -12.53 -9.17
C VAL A 123 6.69 -12.68 -8.70
N LEU A 124 5.78 -11.92 -9.29
CA LEU A 124 4.36 -11.92 -8.99
C LEU A 124 3.64 -13.08 -9.70
N SER A 125 2.57 -13.58 -9.07
CA SER A 125 1.69 -14.57 -9.68
C SER A 125 1.14 -14.05 -11.02
N LYS A 126 1.14 -14.91 -12.04
CA LYS A 126 0.48 -14.59 -13.33
C LYS A 126 -1.05 -14.55 -13.18
N GLN A 127 -1.58 -15.29 -12.21
CA GLN A 127 -3.02 -15.36 -11.92
C GLN A 127 -3.31 -14.60 -10.62
N ASP A 128 -4.12 -13.54 -10.72
CA ASP A 128 -4.55 -12.72 -9.59
C ASP A 128 -3.43 -12.35 -8.59
N PRO A 129 -2.38 -11.62 -9.01
CA PRO A 129 -1.25 -11.25 -8.15
C PRO A 129 -1.63 -10.35 -6.97
N PHE A 130 -2.77 -9.68 -7.03
CA PHE A 130 -3.26 -8.77 -6.00
C PHE A 130 -4.72 -9.11 -5.66
N PRO A 131 -4.92 -10.07 -4.73
CA PRO A 131 -6.24 -10.51 -4.34
C PRO A 131 -7.10 -9.34 -3.88
N ARG A 132 -8.39 -9.40 -4.19
CA ARG A 132 -9.36 -8.48 -3.59
C ARG A 132 -9.43 -8.78 -2.10
N LEU A 133 -9.69 -7.75 -1.30
CA LEU A 133 -10.10 -7.93 0.09
C LEU A 133 -11.41 -8.71 0.07
N ASN A 134 -11.33 -10.02 0.22
CA ASN A 134 -12.50 -10.83 0.45
C ASN A 134 -12.99 -10.43 1.83
N GLY A 135 -14.15 -9.76 1.88
CA GLY A 135 -14.84 -9.42 3.12
C GLY A 135 -15.34 -10.68 3.82
N ARG A 136 -14.43 -11.55 4.27
CA ARG A 136 -14.80 -12.55 5.26
C ARG A 136 -15.20 -11.75 6.50
N PRO A 137 -16.44 -11.93 7.00
CA PRO A 137 -16.89 -11.23 8.19
C PRO A 137 -15.89 -11.49 9.32
N VAL A 138 -15.56 -10.45 10.06
CA VAL A 138 -14.87 -10.56 11.34
C VAL A 138 -15.85 -11.27 12.27
N ASN A 139 -15.79 -12.60 12.30
CA ASN A 139 -16.32 -13.54 13.28
C ASN A 139 -16.04 -14.96 12.77
N SER A 140 -14.94 -15.55 13.21
CA SER A 140 -14.74 -16.99 13.33
C SER A 140 -14.00 -17.24 14.63
#